data_AF-A0A529Z3X5-F1
#
_entry.id   AF-A0A529Z3X5-F1
#
_cell.length_a   1.000
_cell.length_b   1.000
_cell.length_c   1.000
_cell.angle_alpha   90.00
_cell.angle_beta   90.00
_cell.angle_gamma   90.00
#
_symmetry.space_group_name_H-M   'P 1'
#
loop_
_entity.id
_entity.type
_entity.pdbx_description
1 polymer ?
#
loop_
_entity_poly.entity_id
_entity_poly.type
_entity_poly.pdbx_seq_one_letter_code
_entity_poly.pdbx_strand_id
1 'polypeptide(L)'
;LPLERADNVAVPHTDPEHVLKPGVAIGTLKRPVTFANMEDPDEKLPVGLVFLLAINDKDKQIDTLQTVMATIQNPAALDGLRTARTFDDVRAILG
;
A
#
# COMPACT_ATOMS: atom_id res chain seq x y z
N LEU A 1 -2.70 7.21 3.55
CA LEU A 1 -2.08 7.44 4.87
C LEU A 1 -1.25 8.69 4.78
N PRO A 2 -1.46 9.68 5.66
CA PRO A 2 -0.62 10.86 5.71
C PRO A 2 0.78 10.45 6.16
N LEU A 3 1.75 10.64 5.28
CA LEU A 3 3.17 10.48 5.55
C LEU A 3 3.80 11.87 5.47
N GLU A 4 4.78 12.16 6.31
CA GLU A 4 5.59 13.38 6.22
C GLU A 4 6.57 13.31 5.02
N ARG A 5 6.04 12.98 3.82
CA ARG A 5 6.76 12.74 2.57
C ARG A 5 5.98 13.32 1.39
N ALA A 6 6.68 13.58 0.30
CA ALA A 6 6.07 14.09 -0.94
C ALA A 6 5.08 13.10 -1.59
N ASP A 7 5.30 11.81 -1.41
CA ASP A 7 4.47 10.73 -1.97
C ASP A 7 3.89 9.90 -0.82
N ASN A 8 2.57 9.98 -0.66
CA ASN A 8 1.83 9.18 0.31
C ASN A 8 1.54 7.77 -0.23
N VAL A 9 1.07 6.90 0.67
CA VAL A 9 0.63 5.55 0.34
C VAL A 9 -0.88 5.41 0.46
N ALA A 10 -1.50 4.77 -0.53
CA ALA A 10 -2.87 4.27 -0.43
C ALA A 10 -2.89 2.77 -0.16
N VAL A 11 -3.85 2.31 0.64
CA VAL A 11 -4.06 0.88 0.95
C VAL A 11 -5.50 0.46 0.64
N PRO A 12 -5.94 0.49 -0.64
CA PRO A 12 -7.30 0.12 -0.99
C PRO A 12 -7.56 -1.34 -0.66
N HIS A 13 -8.73 -1.62 -0.12
CA HIS A 13 -9.20 -2.97 0.19
C HIS A 13 -10.73 -2.97 0.21
N THR A 14 -11.32 -4.16 0.30
CA THR A 14 -12.78 -4.35 0.38
C THR A 14 -13.08 -5.48 1.36
N ASP A 15 -14.36 -5.74 1.59
CA ASP A 15 -14.81 -6.78 2.51
C ASP A 15 -14.44 -8.18 2.00
N PRO A 16 -14.10 -9.13 2.89
CA PRO A 16 -13.63 -10.46 2.51
C PRO A 16 -14.54 -11.29 1.61
N GLU A 17 -15.86 -11.09 1.73
CA GLU A 17 -16.88 -11.76 0.90
C GLU A 17 -16.79 -11.42 -0.60
N HIS A 18 -16.11 -10.33 -0.96
CA HIS A 18 -15.88 -9.94 -2.34
C HIS A 18 -14.54 -10.46 -2.90
N VAL A 19 -13.75 -11.18 -2.10
CA VAL A 19 -12.40 -11.63 -2.47
C VAL A 19 -12.39 -13.13 -2.77
N LEU A 20 -12.25 -13.48 -4.05
CA LEU A 20 -12.17 -14.89 -4.50
C LEU A 20 -10.83 -15.55 -4.19
N LYS A 21 -9.74 -14.78 -4.23
CA LYS A 21 -8.37 -15.26 -3.98
C LYS A 21 -7.57 -14.19 -3.23
N PRO A 22 -6.90 -14.54 -2.12
CA PRO A 22 -6.11 -13.57 -1.37
C PRO A 22 -4.85 -13.18 -2.14
N GLY A 23 -4.39 -11.95 -1.93
CA GLY A 23 -3.17 -11.44 -2.54
C GLY A 23 -2.94 -9.96 -2.25
N VAL A 24 -1.76 -9.50 -2.64
CA VAL A 24 -1.35 -8.09 -2.59
C VAL A 24 -0.87 -7.69 -3.97
N ALA A 25 -1.33 -6.54 -4.45
CA ALA A 25 -0.79 -5.91 -5.65
C ALA A 25 -0.16 -4.56 -5.28
N ILE A 26 1.01 -4.28 -5.85
CA ILE A 26 1.76 -3.05 -5.61
C ILE A 26 1.78 -2.23 -6.90
N GLY A 27 1.38 -0.96 -6.82
CA GLY A 27 1.39 -0.01 -7.92
C GLY A 27 2.27 1.19 -7.61
N THR A 28 3.32 1.40 -8.39
CA THR A 28 4.14 2.63 -8.36
C THR A 28 3.64 3.61 -9.40
N LEU A 29 3.32 4.84 -8.97
CA LEU A 29 2.71 5.84 -9.84
C LEU A 29 3.78 6.77 -10.40
N LYS A 30 3.75 6.99 -11.73
CA LYS A 30 4.69 7.90 -12.41
C LYS A 30 4.58 9.35 -11.92
N ARG A 31 3.38 9.76 -11.53
CA ARG A 31 3.05 11.06 -10.92
C ARG A 31 2.05 10.81 -9.79
N PRO A 32 2.11 11.58 -8.70
CA PRO A 32 1.15 11.41 -7.61
C PRO A 32 -0.30 11.55 -8.09
N VAL A 33 -1.18 10.69 -7.57
CA VAL A 33 -2.63 10.76 -7.78
C VAL A 33 -3.29 11.13 -6.47
N THR A 34 -4.29 12.01 -6.51
CA THR A 34 -4.98 12.48 -5.31
C THR A 34 -5.92 11.42 -4.76
N PHE A 35 -5.77 11.10 -3.47
CA PHE A 35 -6.70 10.30 -2.67
C PHE A 35 -7.24 11.15 -1.51
N ALA A 36 -8.40 10.79 -0.96
CA ALA A 36 -8.86 11.35 0.31
C ALA A 36 -8.13 10.68 1.48
N ASN A 37 -7.89 11.41 2.58
CA ASN A 37 -7.45 10.77 3.82
C ASN A 37 -8.57 9.84 4.33
N MET A 38 -8.15 8.74 4.94
CA MET A 38 -9.04 7.73 5.54
C MET A 38 -9.68 8.24 6.83
N GLU A 39 -9.01 9.13 7.58
CA GLU A 39 -9.54 9.74 8.81
C GLU A 39 -10.34 11.01 8.52
N ASP A 40 -9.84 11.87 7.62
CA ASP A 40 -10.49 13.11 7.19
C ASP A 40 -10.70 13.13 5.65
N PRO A 41 -11.90 12.82 5.15
CA PRO A 41 -12.15 12.80 3.71
C PRO A 41 -11.96 14.14 2.99
N ASP A 42 -12.00 15.26 3.71
CA ASP A 42 -11.79 16.60 3.13
C ASP A 42 -10.30 16.87 2.89
N GLU A 43 -9.43 16.26 3.69
CA GLU A 43 -7.98 16.26 3.45
C GLU A 43 -7.63 15.42 2.22
N LYS A 44 -6.90 16.03 1.28
CA LYS A 44 -6.46 15.40 0.03
C LYS A 44 -4.96 15.08 0.09
N LEU A 45 -4.64 13.80 -0.10
CA LEU A 45 -3.28 13.28 -0.04
C LEU A 45 -2.75 12.95 -1.44
N PRO A 46 -1.59 13.48 -1.85
CA PRO A 46 -0.92 13.04 -3.08
C PRO A 46 -0.28 11.66 -2.85
N VAL A 47 -0.75 10.63 -3.55
CA VAL A 47 -0.30 9.24 -3.42
C VAL A 47 0.63 8.88 -4.57
N GLY A 48 1.81 8.32 -4.25
CA GLY A 48 2.77 7.83 -5.24
C GLY A 48 2.92 6.29 -5.27
N LEU A 49 2.42 5.61 -4.24
CA LEU A 49 2.51 4.15 -4.10
C LEU A 49 1.18 3.60 -3.59
N VAL A 50 0.73 2.48 -4.16
CA VAL A 50 -0.53 1.82 -3.82
C VAL A 50 -0.27 0.38 -3.43
N PHE A 51 -0.77 -0.05 -2.27
CA PHE A 51 -0.88 -1.45 -1.88
C PHE A 51 -2.35 -1.86 -1.93
N LEU A 52 -2.76 -2.52 -3.01
CA LEU A 52 -4.10 -3.09 -3.12
C LEU A 52 -4.13 -4.42 -2.38
N LEU A 53 -4.98 -4.52 -1.35
CA LEU A 53 -5.10 -5.72 -0.53
C LEU A 53 -6.37 -6.49 -0.88
N ALA A 54 -6.21 -7.76 -1.20
CA ALA A 54 -7.28 -8.72 -1.37
C ALA A 54 -7.17 -9.74 -0.23
N ILE A 55 -8.03 -9.63 0.78
CA ILE A 55 -8.00 -10.46 1.98
C ILE A 55 -9.38 -11.13 2.09
N ASN A 56 -9.44 -12.45 2.04
CA ASN A 56 -10.69 -13.23 2.07
C ASN A 56 -10.95 -13.90 3.44
N ASP A 57 -10.18 -13.53 4.46
CA ASP A 57 -10.24 -14.10 5.80
C ASP A 57 -10.13 -12.97 6.83
N LYS A 58 -11.19 -12.79 7.63
CA LYS A 58 -11.29 -11.70 8.61
C LYS A 58 -10.20 -11.79 9.68
N ASP A 59 -9.82 -13.01 10.07
CA ASP A 59 -8.81 -13.21 11.11
C ASP A 59 -7.42 -12.82 10.60
N LYS A 60 -7.17 -12.95 9.29
CA LYS A 60 -5.90 -12.55 8.66
C LYS A 60 -5.82 -11.09 8.24
N GLN A 61 -6.95 -10.37 8.30
CA GLN A 61 -7.00 -8.98 7.85
C GLN A 61 -6.09 -8.09 8.68
N ILE A 62 -6.16 -8.23 10.00
CA ILE A 62 -5.34 -7.43 10.92
C ILE A 62 -3.85 -7.73 10.72
N ASP A 63 -3.46 -9.01 10.64
CA ASP A 63 -2.07 -9.41 10.44
C ASP A 63 -1.48 -8.90 9.11
N THR A 64 -2.28 -8.99 8.04
CA THR A 64 -1.88 -8.49 6.71
C THR A 64 -1.71 -6.97 6.74
N LEU A 65 -2.66 -6.26 7.36
CA LEU A 65 -2.57 -4.81 7.51
C LEU A 65 -1.35 -4.41 8.34
N GLN A 66 -1.07 -5.07 9.46
CA GLN A 66 0.10 -4.77 10.29
C GLN A 66 1.41 -4.94 9.52
N THR A 67 1.52 -6.00 8.71
CA THR A 67 2.70 -6.24 7.87
C THR A 67 2.87 -5.12 6.84
N VAL A 68 1.78 -4.73 6.16
CA VAL A 68 1.80 -3.62 5.18
C VAL A 68 2.15 -2.30 5.86
N MET A 69 1.59 -2.02 7.04
CA MET A 69 1.92 -0.81 7.81
C MET A 69 3.39 -0.76 8.20
N ALA A 70 3.97 -1.90 8.62
CA ALA A 70 5.40 -1.99 8.93
C ALA A 70 6.27 -1.66 7.69
N THR A 71 5.89 -2.15 6.50
CA THR A 71 6.56 -1.78 5.24
C THR A 71 6.40 -0.29 4.94
N ILE A 72 5.20 0.28 5.12
CA ILE A 72 4.92 1.70 4.86
C ILE A 72 5.71 2.62 5.80
N GLN A 73 5.93 2.20 7.05
CA GLN A 73 6.73 2.94 8.02
C GLN A 73 8.23 2.85 7.77
N ASN A 74 8.69 2.01 6.83
CA ASN A 74 10.10 1.89 6.46
C ASN A 74 10.43 2.76 5.23
N PRO A 75 11.14 3.89 5.41
CA PRO A 75 11.43 4.81 4.30
C PRO A 75 12.26 4.17 3.19
N ALA A 76 13.23 3.31 3.55
CA ALA A 76 14.10 2.62 2.60
C ALA A 76 13.32 1.60 1.76
N ALA A 77 12.36 0.90 2.36
CA ALA A 77 11.48 0.01 1.61
C ALA A 77 10.63 0.78 0.59
N LEU A 78 10.03 1.90 1.00
CA LEU A 78 9.25 2.75 0.10
C LEU A 78 10.07 3.31 -1.08
N ASP A 79 11.29 3.80 -0.80
CA ASP A 79 12.17 4.35 -1.83
C ASP A 79 12.68 3.26 -2.79
N GLY A 80 12.98 2.07 -2.25
CA GLY A 80 13.26 0.87 -3.04
C GLY A 80 12.09 0.52 -3.96
N LEU A 81 10.87 0.43 -3.42
CA LEU A 81 9.69 0.05 -4.20
C LEU A 81 9.43 1.05 -5.32
N ARG A 82 9.62 2.35 -5.08
CA ARG A 82 9.46 3.40 -6.11
C ARG A 82 10.40 3.22 -7.31
N THR A 83 11.59 2.68 -7.07
CA THR A 83 12.62 2.49 -8.10
C THR A 83 12.64 1.07 -8.68
N ALA A 84 11.97 0.11 -8.05
CA ALA A 84 11.82 -1.25 -8.54
C ALA A 84 11.25 -1.30 -9.97
N ARG A 85 11.81 -2.17 -10.80
CA ARG A 85 11.40 -2.39 -12.20
C ARG A 85 11.07 -3.86 -12.48
N THR A 86 11.53 -4.76 -11.62
CA THR A 86 11.34 -6.19 -11.76
C THR A 86 10.70 -6.78 -10.51
N PHE A 87 10.19 -8.00 -10.64
CA PHE A 87 9.68 -8.76 -9.50
C PHE A 87 10.80 -9.07 -8.49
N ASP A 88 12.02 -9.34 -8.97
CA ASP A 88 13.16 -9.64 -8.10
C ASP A 88 13.58 -8.43 -7.26
N ASP A 89 13.49 -7.20 -7.80
CA ASP A 89 13.71 -5.98 -7.02
C ASP A 89 12.73 -5.90 -5.85
N VAL A 90 11.44 -6.12 -6.13
CA VAL A 90 10.37 -6.07 -5.12
C VAL A 90 10.61 -7.12 -4.04
N ARG A 91 10.97 -8.35 -4.43
CA ARG A 91 11.28 -9.43 -3.50
C ARG A 91 12.49 -9.09 -2.62
N ALA A 92 13.55 -8.52 -3.18
CA ALA A 92 14.72 -8.11 -2.41
C ALA A 92 14.40 -7.04 -1.34
N ILE A 93 13.37 -6.21 -1.57
CA ILE A 93 12.93 -5.16 -0.65
C ILE A 93 12.00 -5.70 0.45
N LEU A 94 11.09 -6.60 0.09
CA LEU A 94 10.03 -7.07 0.99
C LEU A 94 10.40 -8.34 1.78
N GLY A 95 11.45 -9.05 1.36
CA GLY A 95 11.84 -10.36 1.91
C GLY A 95 11.16 -11.53 1.20
#